data_AF-B8BQ83-F1
#
_entry.id   AF-B8BQ83-F1
#
_cell.length_a   1.000
_cell.length_b   1.000
_cell.length_c   1.000
_cell.angle_alpha   90.00
_cell.angle_beta   90.00
_cell.angle_gamma   90.00
#
_symmetry.space_group_name_H-M   'P 1'
#
loop_
_entity.id
_entity.type
_entity.pdbx_description
1 polymer ?
#
loop_
_entity_poly.entity_id
_entity_poly.type
_entity_poly.pdbx_seq_one_letter_code
_entity_poly.pdbx_strand_id
1 'polypeptide(L)'
;MPRRQKKMNRETECPVLVAEKGDVGNAAAPDGFVEVPSCGNEIHQPHPTEISPPPSSYLRKFGQHCQSFYNSSLILSSFESSLDSVNEEKKVEDGAVTANNNLSNKNVDRGRVVVETFDRISAIRATVSNDITPSKSLEQQQKYRAIAESSIAKLRQEHVLCTEQHHDLLQECGLLNIDTFITYCSSHEHSEQSDAATSTTCDKPSTQLFQEYTQMRDAMRRRSHKLAMMQRQSSLFELLSQSQSEQDGQNDIAAIEDVQETITHPLTSIQNVQSTIDNLQKFVRKYQSNIGSHSFLAGLHRMIETQLNPKDGNVRNTDSSYIVRWMFRGSALTEACHSQDEQDTLAYASDATKVLFSILVWIREIDVEGAGASFSTRASSVGFEDQYSVDWENVLHQHSTDDDNTEALLSFEINKFISNANLRRILAVLPNPKMLDARPTGSVEVFYVSSCEEQTVGNSTIGEVQTRKNADGHLDEIWPWFASLQLCTVL
;
A
#
# COMPACT_ATOMS: atom_id res chain seq x y z
N MET A 1 -41.53 0.41 28.62
CA MET A 1 -40.51 -0.26 29.46
C MET A 1 -39.14 0.32 29.12
N PRO A 2 -38.63 1.35 29.83
CA PRO A 2 -37.35 1.97 29.49
C PRO A 2 -36.20 1.22 30.19
N ARG A 3 -35.24 0.73 29.40
CA ARG A 3 -34.02 0.06 29.88
C ARG A 3 -33.02 1.08 30.42
N ARG A 4 -32.73 0.98 31.72
CA ARG A 4 -31.67 1.71 32.42
C ARG A 4 -30.28 1.40 31.82
N GLN A 5 -29.55 2.44 31.41
CA GLN A 5 -28.12 2.36 31.17
C GLN A 5 -27.37 2.43 32.51
N LYS A 6 -26.47 1.47 32.75
CA LYS A 6 -25.63 1.36 33.93
C LYS A 6 -24.26 1.96 33.58
N LYS A 7 -23.98 3.19 34.05
CA LYS A 7 -22.64 3.80 34.01
C LYS A 7 -21.74 3.07 35.02
N MET A 8 -20.66 2.47 34.55
CA MET A 8 -19.52 2.07 35.40
C MET A 8 -18.54 3.23 35.45
N ASN A 9 -18.41 3.85 36.62
CA ASN A 9 -17.28 4.72 36.94
C ASN A 9 -16.10 3.82 37.36
N ARG A 10 -14.96 3.95 36.66
CA ARG A 10 -13.67 3.44 37.14
C ARG A 10 -12.90 4.63 37.72
N GLU A 11 -12.77 4.63 39.03
CA GLU A 11 -11.82 5.47 39.75
C GLU A 11 -10.42 4.87 39.55
N THR A 12 -9.50 5.65 38.97
CA THR A 12 -8.07 5.36 38.95
C THR A 12 -7.41 6.27 39.97
N GLU A 13 -7.00 5.69 41.09
CA GLU A 13 -6.15 6.30 42.10
C GLU A 13 -4.73 6.48 41.54
N CYS A 14 -4.21 7.71 41.57
CA CYS A 14 -2.80 8.01 41.33
C CYS A 14 -2.03 7.94 42.66
N PRO A 15 -0.91 7.21 42.75
CA PRO A 15 -0.04 7.29 43.93
C PRO A 15 0.81 8.56 43.89
N VAL A 16 0.69 9.35 44.94
CA VAL A 16 1.54 10.49 45.29
C VAL A 16 2.88 9.95 45.78
N LEU A 17 3.97 10.24 45.07
CA LEU A 17 5.33 10.02 45.57
C LEU A 17 5.83 11.30 46.27
N VAL A 18 6.13 11.13 47.55
CA VAL A 18 6.70 12.13 48.46
C VAL A 18 8.23 12.15 48.30
N ALA A 19 8.77 13.37 48.41
CA ALA A 19 10.15 13.77 48.20
C ALA A 19 11.19 13.11 49.12
N GLU A 20 12.42 12.98 48.61
CA GLU A 20 13.64 13.02 49.41
C GLU A 20 14.46 14.28 49.03
N LYS A 21 14.69 15.12 50.04
CA LYS A 21 15.62 16.25 50.01
C LYS A 21 17.04 15.70 50.15
N GLY A 22 17.84 15.84 49.10
CA GLY A 22 19.29 15.62 49.13
C GLY A 22 20.04 16.86 49.63
N ASP A 23 21.03 16.58 50.47
CA ASP A 23 21.72 17.48 51.39
C ASP A 23 22.75 18.41 50.72
N VAL A 24 23.04 19.52 51.39
CA VAL A 24 23.92 20.62 50.97
C VAL A 24 25.36 20.32 51.36
N GLY A 25 26.21 20.02 50.37
CA GLY A 25 27.65 19.83 50.55
C GLY A 25 28.48 21.02 50.05
N ASN A 26 28.96 21.84 50.99
CA ASN A 26 30.00 22.85 50.78
C ASN A 26 31.30 22.22 50.25
N ALA A 27 31.88 22.78 49.18
CA ALA A 27 33.25 22.50 48.78
C ALA A 27 33.98 23.80 48.38
N ALA A 28 35.21 23.89 48.85
CA ALA A 28 36.05 25.06 48.95
C ALA A 28 36.66 25.50 47.60
N ALA A 29 36.93 26.81 47.51
CA ALA A 29 37.75 27.42 46.47
C ALA A 29 39.24 27.11 46.66
N PRO A 30 40.00 26.97 45.57
CA PRO A 30 41.41 27.30 45.56
C PRO A 30 41.68 28.53 44.67
N ASP A 31 42.26 29.55 45.30
CA ASP A 31 43.00 30.62 44.63
C ASP A 31 44.14 30.01 43.81
N GLY A 32 44.18 30.33 42.53
CA GLY A 32 45.24 29.94 41.60
C GLY A 32 45.42 31.02 40.55
N PHE A 33 46.22 32.03 40.88
CA PHE A 33 46.79 32.98 39.93
C PHE A 33 47.63 32.19 38.92
N VAL A 34 47.20 32.17 37.66
CA VAL A 34 47.99 31.66 36.52
C VAL A 34 48.28 32.84 35.59
N GLU A 35 49.57 33.00 35.31
CA GLU A 35 50.15 34.01 34.44
C GLU A 35 49.51 34.01 33.04
N VAL A 36 49.19 35.21 32.56
CA VAL A 36 48.75 35.49 31.19
C VAL A 36 49.96 35.37 30.26
N PRO A 37 50.01 34.42 29.30
CA PRO A 37 51.01 34.44 28.25
C PRO A 37 50.61 35.46 27.19
N SER A 38 51.61 36.27 26.83
CA SER A 38 51.60 37.30 25.80
C SER A 38 51.06 36.78 24.46
N CYS A 39 50.15 37.56 23.85
CA CYS A 39 49.63 37.35 22.50
C CYS A 39 50.76 37.34 21.47
N GLY A 40 51.12 36.14 21.00
CA GLY A 40 51.82 35.96 19.73
C GLY A 40 50.82 36.13 18.59
N ASN A 41 51.07 37.09 17.70
CA ASN A 41 50.36 37.23 16.42
C ASN A 41 50.72 36.02 15.54
N GLU A 42 49.98 34.92 15.66
CA GLU A 42 49.94 33.90 14.63
C GLU A 42 49.10 34.43 13.47
N ILE A 43 49.76 34.57 12.32
CA ILE A 43 49.13 34.84 11.04
C ILE A 43 48.24 33.62 10.74
N HIS A 44 46.96 33.71 11.08
CA HIS A 44 45.94 32.76 10.65
C HIS A 44 45.98 32.72 9.11
N GLN A 45 46.57 31.67 8.56
CA GLN A 45 46.32 31.33 7.17
C GLN A 45 44.81 31.10 7.03
N PRO A 46 44.13 31.76 6.09
CA PRO A 46 42.71 31.54 5.88
C PRO A 46 42.53 30.05 5.58
N HIS A 47 41.84 29.35 6.48
CA HIS A 47 41.39 27.99 6.20
C HIS A 47 40.66 28.03 4.86
N PRO A 48 40.98 27.13 3.92
CA PRO A 48 40.30 27.09 2.64
C PRO A 48 38.81 26.96 2.92
N THR A 49 38.05 27.98 2.53
CA THR A 49 36.60 28.00 2.68
C THR A 49 36.07 26.82 1.88
N GLU A 50 35.68 25.75 2.56
CA GLU A 50 35.04 24.60 1.93
C GLU A 50 33.83 25.13 1.17
N ILE A 51 33.90 25.02 -0.16
CA ILE A 51 32.81 25.41 -1.04
C ILE A 51 31.69 24.42 -0.77
N SER A 52 30.68 24.82 0.01
CA SER A 52 29.48 24.02 0.23
C SER A 52 28.94 23.60 -1.13
N PRO A 53 28.67 22.30 -1.35
CA PRO A 53 28.11 21.86 -2.62
C PRO A 53 26.74 22.51 -2.87
N PRO A 54 26.32 22.63 -4.14
CA PRO A 54 25.09 23.30 -4.49
C PRO A 54 23.87 22.57 -3.88
N PRO A 55 22.81 23.27 -3.47
CA PRO A 55 21.61 22.68 -2.86
C PRO A 55 20.99 21.51 -3.63
N SER A 56 21.10 21.54 -4.97
CA SER A 56 20.61 20.47 -5.85
C SER A 56 21.30 19.12 -5.61
N SER A 57 22.56 19.12 -5.17
CA SER A 57 23.30 17.89 -4.88
C SER A 57 22.77 17.18 -3.64
N TYR A 58 22.37 17.93 -2.60
CA TYR A 58 21.80 17.41 -1.37
C TYR A 58 20.42 16.78 -1.59
N LEU A 59 19.54 17.48 -2.32
CA LEU A 59 18.20 16.98 -2.66
C LEU A 59 18.25 15.67 -3.43
N ARG A 60 19.21 15.52 -4.36
CA ARG A 60 19.41 14.27 -5.09
C ARG A 60 19.81 13.12 -4.17
N LYS A 61 20.77 13.35 -3.26
CA LYS A 61 21.19 12.33 -2.28
C LYS A 61 20.07 11.96 -1.33
N PHE A 62 19.34 12.96 -0.84
CA PHE A 62 18.13 12.77 -0.04
C PHE A 62 17.07 11.92 -0.78
N GLY A 63 16.79 12.22 -2.04
CA GLY A 63 15.86 11.47 -2.88
C GLY A 63 16.27 10.00 -3.08
N GLN A 64 17.57 9.74 -3.32
CA GLN A 64 18.11 8.37 -3.44
C GLN A 64 17.89 7.54 -2.17
N HIS A 65 18.19 8.13 -1.00
CA HIS A 65 18.01 7.48 0.29
C HIS A 65 16.53 7.25 0.62
N CYS A 66 15.65 8.22 0.34
CA CYS A 66 14.20 8.05 0.46
C CYS A 66 13.69 6.91 -0.44
N GLN A 67 14.14 6.88 -1.70
CA GLN A 67 13.75 5.83 -2.65
C GLN A 67 14.17 4.44 -2.16
N SER A 68 15.42 4.29 -1.68
CA SER A 68 15.91 3.01 -1.14
C SER A 68 15.09 2.54 0.06
N PHE A 69 14.78 3.44 1.00
CA PHE A 69 13.94 3.14 2.16
C PHE A 69 12.51 2.76 1.78
N TYR A 70 11.83 3.54 0.94
CA TYR A 70 10.44 3.26 0.58
C TYR A 70 10.32 2.03 -0.33
N ASN A 71 11.26 1.80 -1.25
CA ASN A 71 11.25 0.60 -2.06
C ASN A 71 11.39 -0.65 -1.19
N SER A 72 12.41 -0.71 -0.32
CA SER A 72 12.59 -1.86 0.58
C SER A 72 11.43 -2.06 1.56
N SER A 73 10.77 -0.99 2.01
CA SER A 73 9.66 -1.08 2.96
C SER A 73 8.32 -1.48 2.32
N LEU A 74 8.13 -1.26 1.02
CA LEU A 74 6.84 -1.44 0.34
C LEU A 74 6.83 -2.58 -0.67
N ILE A 75 7.97 -2.83 -1.33
CA ILE A 75 8.14 -3.87 -2.35
C ILE A 75 8.31 -5.21 -1.65
N LEU A 76 7.50 -6.19 -2.06
CA LEU A 76 7.68 -7.58 -1.64
C LEU A 76 9.02 -8.08 -2.20
N SER A 77 9.90 -8.60 -1.34
CA SER A 77 11.13 -9.26 -1.78
C SER A 77 10.76 -10.36 -2.77
N SER A 78 11.28 -10.28 -4.00
CA SER A 78 10.91 -11.21 -5.07
C SER A 78 11.19 -12.65 -4.66
N PHE A 79 10.16 -13.49 -4.76
CA PHE A 79 10.17 -14.90 -4.38
C PHE A 79 11.09 -15.78 -5.24
N GLU A 80 11.51 -15.29 -6.41
CA GLU A 80 12.19 -16.09 -7.42
C GLU A 80 13.54 -16.67 -6.96
N SER A 81 14.16 -16.13 -5.91
CA SER A 81 15.47 -16.62 -5.45
C SER A 81 15.43 -17.91 -4.61
N SER A 82 14.25 -18.37 -4.15
CA SER A 82 14.18 -19.49 -3.19
C SER A 82 13.58 -20.80 -3.74
N LEU A 83 12.98 -20.82 -4.92
CA LEU A 83 12.25 -22.01 -5.41
C LEU A 83 13.13 -23.03 -6.15
N ASP A 84 14.34 -22.68 -6.60
CA ASP A 84 15.20 -23.57 -7.39
C ASP A 84 16.25 -24.37 -6.58
N SER A 85 16.28 -24.25 -5.24
CA SER A 85 17.38 -24.79 -4.43
C SER A 85 17.10 -26.13 -3.69
N VAL A 86 15.88 -26.68 -3.78
CA VAL A 86 15.48 -27.82 -2.90
C VAL A 86 16.05 -29.19 -3.35
N ASN A 87 16.83 -29.30 -4.43
CA ASN A 87 17.15 -30.61 -5.00
C ASN A 87 18.62 -30.92 -5.37
N GLU A 88 19.64 -30.31 -4.74
CA GLU A 88 20.99 -30.93 -4.74
C GLU A 88 21.73 -30.69 -3.40
N GLU A 89 21.78 -31.73 -2.56
CA GLU A 89 22.80 -31.89 -1.50
C GLU A 89 24.20 -31.97 -2.14
N LYS A 90 24.76 -30.82 -2.53
CA LYS A 90 26.19 -30.69 -2.81
C LYS A 90 26.76 -29.55 -2.00
N LYS A 91 27.57 -29.96 -1.03
CA LYS A 91 28.40 -29.15 -0.15
C LYS A 91 29.41 -28.34 -1.00
N VAL A 92 28.97 -27.21 -1.55
CA VAL A 92 29.84 -26.22 -2.20
C VAL A 92 30.06 -25.08 -1.20
N GLU A 93 31.33 -24.84 -0.86
CA GLU A 93 31.78 -23.74 -0.01
C GLU A 93 31.70 -22.42 -0.79
N ASP A 94 30.54 -21.75 -0.80
CA ASP A 94 30.32 -20.47 -1.48
C ASP A 94 30.26 -19.28 -0.51
N GLY A 95 31.33 -18.48 -0.48
CA GLY A 95 31.45 -17.25 0.32
C GLY A 95 30.95 -15.95 -0.35
N ALA A 96 30.35 -16.03 -1.55
CA ALA A 96 30.03 -14.84 -2.36
C ALA A 96 28.62 -14.26 -2.13
N VAL A 97 27.62 -15.09 -1.81
CA VAL A 97 26.21 -14.65 -1.72
C VAL A 97 25.94 -13.74 -0.50
N THR A 98 26.69 -13.92 0.59
CA THR A 98 26.51 -13.12 1.82
C THR A 98 26.90 -11.65 1.65
N ALA A 99 27.76 -11.30 0.68
CA ALA A 99 28.25 -9.94 0.52
C ALA A 99 27.18 -8.97 -0.02
N ASN A 100 26.33 -9.42 -0.95
CA ASN A 100 25.33 -8.55 -1.61
C ASN A 100 24.17 -8.19 -0.68
N ASN A 101 23.69 -9.14 0.13
CA ASN A 101 22.59 -8.91 1.08
C ASN A 101 22.97 -7.86 2.15
N ASN A 102 24.24 -7.87 2.58
CA ASN A 102 24.75 -6.89 3.55
C ASN A 102 24.78 -5.45 3.01
N LEU A 103 24.96 -5.27 1.69
CA LEU A 103 24.98 -3.93 1.09
C LEU A 103 23.56 -3.36 0.95
N SER A 104 22.59 -4.20 0.56
CA SER A 104 21.18 -3.79 0.48
C SER A 104 20.66 -3.31 1.84
N ASN A 105 20.86 -4.10 2.89
CA ASN A 105 20.42 -3.75 4.24
C ASN A 105 21.01 -2.42 4.74
N LYS A 106 22.30 -2.18 4.46
CA LYS A 106 22.94 -0.90 4.80
C LYS A 106 22.28 0.29 4.09
N ASN A 107 21.89 0.16 2.84
CA ASN A 107 21.23 1.25 2.11
C ASN A 107 19.82 1.54 2.67
N VAL A 108 19.09 0.49 3.07
CA VAL A 108 17.79 0.62 3.73
C VAL A 108 17.91 1.35 5.06
N ASP A 109 18.87 0.95 5.89
CA ASP A 109 19.11 1.59 7.19
C ASP A 109 19.50 3.07 7.03
N ARG A 110 20.38 3.38 6.06
CA ARG A 110 20.73 4.77 5.73
C ARG A 110 19.50 5.57 5.29
N GLY A 111 18.69 4.99 4.41
CA GLY A 111 17.45 5.61 3.95
C GLY A 111 16.48 5.92 5.09
N ARG A 112 16.33 4.96 6.02
CA ARG A 112 15.51 5.12 7.23
C ARG A 112 16.00 6.28 8.10
N VAL A 113 17.30 6.35 8.38
CA VAL A 113 17.91 7.43 9.17
C VAL A 113 17.65 8.80 8.54
N VAL A 114 17.77 8.91 7.22
CA VAL A 114 17.53 10.16 6.47
C VAL A 114 16.06 10.59 6.58
N VAL A 115 15.11 9.68 6.38
CA VAL A 115 13.67 9.98 6.47
C VAL A 115 13.27 10.36 7.90
N GLU A 116 13.68 9.58 8.90
CA GLU A 116 13.38 9.90 10.31
C GLU A 116 13.98 11.25 10.74
N THR A 117 15.20 11.56 10.29
CA THR A 117 15.82 12.86 10.58
C THR A 117 15.01 14.00 9.97
N PHE A 118 14.62 13.90 8.70
CA PHE A 118 13.79 14.92 8.06
C PHE A 118 12.41 15.07 8.72
N ASP A 119 11.81 13.97 9.19
CA ASP A 119 10.55 14.00 9.93
C ASP A 119 10.69 14.72 11.29
N ARG A 120 11.83 14.54 11.99
CA ARG A 120 12.16 15.32 13.21
C ARG A 120 12.28 16.81 12.91
N ILE A 121 12.97 17.20 11.83
CA ILE A 121 13.07 18.60 11.39
C ILE A 121 11.69 19.17 11.09
N SER A 122 10.85 18.40 10.39
CA SER A 122 9.47 18.75 10.06
C SER A 122 8.62 18.96 11.32
N ALA A 123 8.75 18.09 12.32
CA ALA A 123 8.05 18.20 13.60
C ALA A 123 8.46 19.45 14.39
N ILE A 124 9.76 19.77 14.42
CA ILE A 124 10.25 21.00 15.05
C ILE A 124 9.68 22.23 14.33
N ARG A 125 9.76 22.28 13.00
CA ARG A 125 9.23 23.40 12.20
C ARG A 125 7.72 23.58 12.38
N ALA A 126 6.95 22.49 12.47
CA ALA A 126 5.51 22.54 12.74
C ALA A 126 5.22 23.09 14.15
N THR A 127 6.01 22.68 15.14
CA THR A 127 5.88 23.17 16.53
C THR A 127 6.16 24.67 16.61
N VAL A 128 7.23 25.15 15.97
CA VAL A 128 7.57 26.58 15.90
C VAL A 128 6.49 27.39 15.18
N SER A 129 5.94 26.88 14.08
CA SER A 129 4.88 27.57 13.32
C SER A 129 3.57 27.69 14.10
N ASN A 130 3.24 26.71 14.94
CA ASN A 130 1.99 26.68 15.70
C ASN A 130 1.95 27.66 16.89
N ASP A 131 3.10 28.16 17.35
CA ASP A 131 3.16 29.13 18.47
C ASP A 131 2.62 30.53 18.11
N ILE A 132 2.37 30.79 16.82
CA ILE A 132 2.01 32.13 16.30
C ILE A 132 0.49 32.40 16.34
N THR A 133 -0.38 31.45 16.74
CA THR A 133 -1.84 31.69 16.72
C THR A 133 -2.30 32.66 17.83
N PRO A 134 -2.84 33.86 17.52
CA PRO A 134 -3.06 34.94 18.49
C PRO A 134 -4.38 34.85 19.29
N SER A 135 -5.11 33.74 19.23
CA SER A 135 -6.49 33.65 19.73
C SER A 135 -6.66 33.16 21.18
N LYS A 136 -5.56 32.93 21.92
CA LYS A 136 -5.58 32.35 23.26
C LYS A 136 -5.28 33.39 24.34
N SER A 137 -5.76 33.16 25.57
CA SER A 137 -5.41 33.99 26.72
C SER A 137 -3.90 33.96 26.99
N LEU A 138 -3.35 35.03 27.55
CA LEU A 138 -1.90 35.17 27.81
C LEU A 138 -1.34 34.01 28.64
N GLU A 139 -2.04 33.59 29.70
CA GLU A 139 -1.64 32.46 30.54
C GLU A 139 -1.62 31.14 29.75
N GLN A 140 -2.62 30.92 28.91
CA GLN A 140 -2.70 29.74 28.07
C GLN A 140 -1.61 29.74 27.00
N GLN A 141 -1.29 30.89 26.42
CA GLN A 141 -0.21 31.06 25.46
C GLN A 141 1.16 30.76 26.09
N GLN A 142 1.44 31.29 27.30
CA GLN A 142 2.68 30.99 28.02
C GLN A 142 2.81 29.50 28.34
N LYS A 143 1.74 28.84 28.76
CA LYS A 143 1.74 27.40 29.01
C LYS A 143 2.02 26.59 27.73
N TYR A 144 1.37 26.92 26.61
CA TYR A 144 1.63 26.24 25.34
C TYR A 144 3.07 26.45 24.86
N ARG A 145 3.58 27.68 24.98
CA ARG A 145 4.96 28.01 24.62
C ARG A 145 5.98 27.22 25.44
N ALA A 146 5.80 27.11 26.75
CA ALA A 146 6.70 26.30 27.59
C ALA A 146 6.68 24.81 27.19
N ILE A 147 5.51 24.26 26.82
CA ILE A 147 5.39 22.88 26.32
C ILE A 147 6.07 22.74 24.95
N ALA A 148 5.86 23.70 24.05
CA ALA A 148 6.46 23.73 22.72
C ALA A 148 7.99 23.82 22.81
N GLU A 149 8.54 24.73 23.61
CA GLU A 149 9.97 24.89 23.86
C GLU A 149 10.60 23.61 24.44
N SER A 150 9.93 22.96 25.41
CA SER A 150 10.37 21.67 25.94
C SER A 150 10.39 20.57 24.87
N SER A 151 9.37 20.51 24.01
CA SER A 151 9.30 19.55 22.90
C SER A 151 10.38 19.81 21.85
N ILE A 152 10.62 21.08 21.50
CA ILE A 152 11.67 21.49 20.55
C ILE A 152 13.05 21.13 21.10
N ALA A 153 13.32 21.41 22.38
CA ALA A 153 14.59 21.08 23.01
C ALA A 153 14.87 19.56 22.97
N LYS A 154 13.85 18.75 23.26
CA LYS A 154 13.97 17.28 23.17
C LYS A 154 14.27 16.81 21.75
N LEU A 155 13.52 17.28 20.75
CA LEU A 155 13.73 16.89 19.35
C LEU A 155 15.11 17.35 18.84
N ARG A 156 15.60 18.52 19.27
CA ARG A 156 16.96 19.00 18.97
C ARG A 156 18.03 18.09 19.58
N GLN A 157 17.86 17.66 20.82
CA GLN A 157 18.77 16.72 21.46
C GLN A 157 18.81 15.38 20.71
N GLU A 158 17.67 14.84 20.31
CA GLU A 158 17.59 13.62 19.49
C GLU A 158 18.29 13.79 18.13
N HIS A 159 18.13 14.96 17.49
CA HIS A 159 18.83 15.28 16.24
C HIS A 159 20.35 15.34 16.40
N VAL A 160 20.86 15.89 17.50
CA VAL A 160 22.30 15.91 17.81
C VAL A 160 22.84 14.49 17.95
N LEU A 161 22.17 13.63 18.72
CA LEU A 161 22.58 12.22 18.89
C LEU A 161 22.58 11.46 17.55
N CYS A 162 21.57 11.68 16.71
CA CYS A 162 21.50 11.10 15.37
C CYS A 162 22.66 11.60 14.49
N THR A 163 22.98 12.89 14.61
CA THR A 163 24.07 13.54 13.86
C THR A 163 25.44 13.01 14.26
N GLU A 164 25.69 12.76 15.55
CA GLU A 164 26.95 12.15 16.01
C GLU A 164 27.14 10.73 15.45
N GLN A 165 26.06 9.96 15.33
CA GLN A 165 26.10 8.59 14.84
C GLN A 165 26.18 8.50 13.30
N HIS A 166 25.59 9.46 12.59
CA HIS A 166 25.37 9.40 11.14
C HIS A 166 25.85 10.66 10.41
N HIS A 167 26.90 11.30 10.93
CA HIS A 167 27.42 12.58 10.46
C HIS A 167 27.55 12.68 8.93
N ASP A 168 28.34 11.78 8.31
CA ASP A 168 28.63 11.83 6.87
C ASP A 168 27.37 11.64 6.01
N LEU A 169 26.43 10.80 6.48
CA LEU A 169 25.15 10.56 5.82
C LEU A 169 24.24 11.81 5.87
N LEU A 170 24.14 12.46 7.03
CA LEU A 170 23.33 13.66 7.16
C LEU A 170 23.98 14.87 6.46
N GLN A 171 25.31 14.91 6.42
CA GLN A 171 26.07 15.92 5.67
C GLN A 171 25.84 15.79 4.16
N GLU A 172 25.92 14.58 3.58
CA GLU A 172 25.65 14.38 2.14
C GLU A 172 24.20 14.69 1.74
N CYS A 173 23.27 14.66 2.70
CA CYS A 173 21.87 15.02 2.50
C CYS A 173 21.54 16.47 2.89
N GLY A 174 22.50 17.28 3.34
CA GLY A 174 22.23 18.65 3.79
C GLY A 174 21.28 18.74 5.01
N LEU A 175 21.19 17.67 5.81
CA LEU A 175 20.32 17.58 7.00
C LEU A 175 21.10 17.78 8.31
N LEU A 176 22.41 18.03 8.24
CA LEU A 176 23.28 18.20 9.41
C LEU A 176 22.86 19.42 10.25
N ASN A 177 22.65 20.56 9.60
CA ASN A 177 22.30 21.81 10.26
C ASN A 177 20.79 22.05 10.26
N ILE A 178 20.17 21.81 11.41
CA ILE A 178 18.73 21.97 11.56
C ILE A 178 18.26 23.43 11.48
N ASP A 179 19.10 24.38 11.88
CA ASP A 179 18.74 25.81 11.92
C ASP A 179 18.51 26.37 10.51
N THR A 180 19.11 25.74 9.48
CA THR A 180 18.83 26.04 8.07
C THR A 180 17.34 25.90 7.70
N PHE A 181 16.60 25.03 8.39
CA PHE A 181 15.18 24.76 8.13
C PHE A 181 14.23 25.43 9.12
N ILE A 182 14.71 25.76 10.33
CA ILE A 182 13.88 26.31 11.42
C ILE A 182 13.86 27.83 11.42
N THR A 183 14.94 28.49 10.96
CA THR A 183 15.08 29.95 11.09
C THR A 183 13.91 30.66 10.39
N TYR A 184 12.97 31.13 11.21
CA TYR A 184 11.86 31.96 10.80
C TYR A 184 12.35 33.40 10.86
N CYS A 185 12.30 34.12 9.74
CA CYS A 185 12.58 35.55 9.76
C CYS A 185 11.44 36.25 10.53
N SER A 186 11.62 36.43 11.84
CA SER A 186 10.75 37.23 12.71
C SER A 186 10.93 38.73 12.46
N SER A 187 11.38 39.13 11.26
CA SER A 187 11.72 40.52 10.90
C SER A 187 10.50 41.43 10.72
N HIS A 188 9.29 40.94 10.97
CA HIS A 188 8.07 41.68 10.63
C HIS A 188 7.53 42.63 11.71
N GLU A 189 8.12 42.71 12.90
CA GLU A 189 7.43 43.38 14.02
C GLU A 189 7.73 44.88 14.26
N HIS A 190 8.70 45.55 13.60
CA HIS A 190 8.94 46.98 13.91
C HIS A 190 9.34 47.95 12.79
N SER A 191 9.15 47.64 11.51
CA SER A 191 9.36 48.65 10.44
C SER A 191 8.05 49.36 10.06
N GLU A 192 7.50 50.12 10.99
CA GLU A 192 6.61 51.23 10.63
C GLU A 192 7.50 52.44 10.32
N GLN A 193 7.37 52.99 9.11
CA GLN A 193 7.99 54.22 8.60
C GLN A 193 9.45 54.15 8.11
N SER A 194 9.64 53.64 6.89
CA SER A 194 10.58 54.25 5.95
C SER A 194 10.10 54.03 4.53
N ASP A 195 9.70 55.13 3.89
CA ASP A 195 9.34 55.19 2.48
C ASP A 195 10.53 54.82 1.57
N ALA A 196 10.19 54.39 0.35
CA ALA A 196 11.04 54.16 -0.84
C ALA A 196 11.62 52.75 -1.08
N ALA A 197 10.75 51.87 -1.56
CA ALA A 197 10.93 51.10 -2.81
C ALA A 197 12.34 50.55 -3.14
N THR A 198 12.81 49.56 -2.38
CA THR A 198 13.66 48.49 -2.93
C THR A 198 13.26 47.17 -2.26
N SER A 199 12.21 46.55 -2.81
CA SER A 199 11.72 45.22 -2.44
C SER A 199 12.75 44.15 -2.82
N THR A 200 13.79 43.99 -1.99
CA THR A 200 14.81 42.95 -2.18
C THR A 200 14.41 41.66 -1.44
N THR A 201 14.33 40.59 -2.21
CA THR A 201 13.75 39.25 -2.02
C THR A 201 14.41 38.36 -0.94
N CYS A 202 14.74 38.89 0.23
CA CYS A 202 15.74 38.27 1.12
C CYS A 202 15.32 36.99 1.87
N ASP A 203 14.03 36.71 2.09
CA ASP A 203 13.61 35.73 3.12
C ASP A 203 12.99 34.42 2.62
N LYS A 204 13.10 34.09 1.33
CA LYS A 204 12.50 32.86 0.74
C LYS A 204 13.32 31.57 0.75
N PRO A 205 14.66 31.52 0.96
CA PRO A 205 15.43 30.33 0.61
C PRO A 205 15.23 29.13 1.55
N SER A 206 15.11 29.35 2.88
CA SER A 206 14.95 28.26 3.85
C SER A 206 13.59 27.56 3.75
N THR A 207 12.53 28.35 3.55
CA THR A 207 11.17 27.83 3.37
C THR A 207 11.03 27.11 2.04
N GLN A 208 11.62 27.66 0.97
CA GLN A 208 11.66 26.99 -0.32
C GLN A 208 12.40 25.66 -0.24
N LEU A 209 13.59 25.63 0.39
CA LEU A 209 14.37 24.41 0.54
C LEU A 209 13.59 23.34 1.32
N PHE A 210 13.01 23.68 2.48
CA PHE A 210 12.19 22.74 3.26
C PHE A 210 11.02 22.16 2.43
N GLN A 211 10.37 23.02 1.64
CA GLN A 211 9.30 22.60 0.74
C GLN A 211 9.80 21.64 -0.35
N GLU A 212 10.98 21.89 -0.93
CA GLU A 212 11.61 21.01 -1.92
C GLU A 212 11.92 19.62 -1.34
N TYR A 213 12.46 19.53 -0.12
CA TYR A 213 12.66 18.24 0.56
C TYR A 213 11.34 17.52 0.83
N THR A 214 10.31 18.25 1.27
CA THR A 214 8.98 17.67 1.53
C THR A 214 8.39 17.09 0.24
N GLN A 215 8.44 17.85 -0.85
CA GLN A 215 7.96 17.41 -2.17
C GLN A 215 8.73 16.18 -2.66
N MET A 216 10.06 16.20 -2.54
CA MET A 216 10.91 15.07 -2.91
C MET A 216 10.56 13.79 -2.12
N ARG A 217 10.45 13.89 -0.79
CA ARG A 217 10.08 12.75 0.08
C ARG A 217 8.72 12.18 -0.35
N ASP A 218 7.72 13.04 -0.49
CA ASP A 218 6.36 12.62 -0.81
C ASP A 218 6.27 12.03 -2.23
N ALA A 219 7.03 12.58 -3.19
CA ALA A 219 7.13 12.04 -4.54
C ALA A 219 7.78 10.65 -4.55
N MET A 220 8.87 10.45 -3.79
CA MET A 220 9.49 9.14 -3.65
C MET A 220 8.55 8.13 -2.99
N ARG A 221 7.86 8.52 -1.92
CA ARG A 221 6.87 7.68 -1.26
C ARG A 221 5.75 7.25 -2.23
N ARG A 222 5.15 8.19 -2.96
CA ARG A 222 4.09 7.89 -3.95
C ARG A 222 4.61 6.97 -5.05
N ARG A 223 5.80 7.23 -5.58
CA ARG A 223 6.42 6.40 -6.62
C ARG A 223 6.68 4.97 -6.13
N SER A 224 7.32 4.81 -4.98
CA SER A 224 7.59 3.49 -4.39
C SER A 224 6.29 2.74 -4.07
N HIS A 225 5.27 3.44 -3.58
CA HIS A 225 3.94 2.85 -3.39
C HIS A 225 3.33 2.38 -4.72
N LYS A 226 3.37 3.20 -5.78
CA LYS A 226 2.88 2.82 -7.11
C LYS A 226 3.63 1.60 -7.65
N LEU A 227 4.96 1.56 -7.53
CA LEU A 227 5.78 0.40 -7.91
C LEU A 227 5.38 -0.86 -7.14
N ALA A 228 5.22 -0.75 -5.81
CA ALA A 228 4.78 -1.85 -4.97
C ALA A 228 3.39 -2.36 -5.36
N MET A 229 2.43 -1.46 -5.65
CA MET A 229 1.10 -1.85 -6.12
C MET A 229 1.17 -2.58 -7.47
N MET A 230 1.97 -2.09 -8.42
CA MET A 230 2.14 -2.75 -9.72
C MET A 230 2.78 -4.13 -9.58
N GLN A 231 3.82 -4.28 -8.77
CA GLN A 231 4.46 -5.58 -8.52
C GLN A 231 3.50 -6.56 -7.87
N ARG A 232 2.78 -6.13 -6.84
CA ARG A 232 1.74 -6.93 -6.18
C ARG A 232 0.68 -7.39 -7.17
N GLN A 233 0.25 -6.49 -8.05
CA GLN A 233 -0.68 -6.80 -9.11
C GLN A 233 -0.10 -7.83 -10.10
N SER A 234 1.15 -7.66 -10.54
CA SER A 234 1.85 -8.63 -11.41
C SER A 234 1.93 -10.01 -10.75
N SER A 235 2.33 -10.10 -9.49
CA SER A 235 2.37 -11.37 -8.76
C SER A 235 0.99 -12.02 -8.63
N LEU A 236 -0.06 -11.22 -8.44
CA LEU A 236 -1.42 -11.75 -8.44
C LEU A 236 -1.85 -12.24 -9.82
N PHE A 237 -1.51 -11.54 -10.90
CA PHE A 237 -1.78 -12.01 -12.26
C PHE A 237 -1.05 -13.32 -12.60
N GLU A 238 0.19 -13.48 -12.12
CA GLU A 238 0.93 -14.74 -12.23
C GLU A 238 0.22 -15.87 -11.47
N LEU A 239 -0.17 -15.63 -10.21
CA LEU A 239 -0.95 -16.59 -9.42
C LEU A 239 -2.28 -16.96 -10.08
N LEU A 240 -2.98 -15.97 -10.64
CA LEU A 240 -4.24 -16.19 -11.36
C LEU A 240 -4.01 -17.04 -12.62
N SER A 241 -2.95 -16.76 -13.36
CA SER A 241 -2.59 -17.50 -14.58
C SER A 241 -2.16 -18.92 -14.27
N GLN A 242 -1.33 -19.13 -13.24
CA GLN A 242 -0.92 -20.46 -12.77
C GLN A 242 -2.13 -21.29 -12.32
N SER A 243 -2.99 -20.71 -11.49
CA SER A 243 -4.20 -21.39 -11.00
C SER A 243 -5.15 -21.76 -12.14
N GLN A 244 -5.26 -20.90 -13.16
CA GLN A 244 -6.04 -21.19 -14.36
C GLN A 244 -5.44 -22.35 -15.16
N SER A 245 -4.13 -22.34 -15.41
CA SER A 245 -3.43 -23.43 -16.11
C SER A 245 -3.52 -24.77 -15.37
N GLU A 246 -3.47 -24.76 -14.03
CA GLU A 246 -3.68 -25.96 -13.21
C GLU A 246 -5.10 -26.53 -13.39
N GLN A 247 -6.11 -25.66 -13.45
CA GLN A 247 -7.49 -26.08 -13.72
C GLN A 247 -7.67 -26.65 -15.13
N ASP A 248 -7.06 -26.02 -16.13
CA ASP A 248 -7.16 -26.46 -17.53
C ASP A 248 -6.45 -27.80 -17.74
N GLY A 249 -5.24 -27.98 -17.22
CA GLY A 249 -4.49 -29.23 -17.34
C GLY A 249 -5.18 -30.42 -16.65
N GLN A 250 -5.94 -30.19 -15.58
CA GLN A 250 -6.70 -31.25 -14.92
C GLN A 250 -7.91 -31.71 -15.75
N ASN A 251 -8.46 -30.83 -16.60
CA ASN A 251 -9.55 -31.19 -17.51
C ASN A 251 -9.05 -32.01 -18.72
N ASP A 252 -7.86 -31.70 -19.24
CA ASP A 252 -7.29 -32.40 -20.40
C ASP A 252 -6.95 -33.87 -20.11
N ILE A 253 -6.44 -34.17 -18.90
CA ILE A 253 -6.16 -35.55 -18.49
C ILE A 253 -7.45 -36.37 -18.41
N ALA A 254 -8.54 -35.77 -17.92
CA ALA A 254 -9.84 -36.44 -17.85
C ALA A 254 -10.46 -36.68 -19.24
N ALA A 255 -10.11 -35.87 -20.25
CA ALA A 255 -10.64 -36.01 -21.61
C ALA A 255 -9.97 -37.15 -22.42
N ILE A 256 -8.79 -37.61 -22.02
CA ILE A 256 -8.04 -38.66 -22.74
C ILE A 256 -8.47 -40.08 -22.31
N GLU A 257 -9.12 -40.25 -21.16
CA GLU A 257 -9.72 -41.53 -20.73
C GLU A 257 -11.11 -41.76 -21.37
N ASP A 258 -11.08 -41.98 -22.68
CA ASP A 258 -12.03 -42.61 -23.63
C ASP A 258 -13.40 -43.13 -23.13
N VAL A 259 -14.23 -42.27 -22.53
CA VAL A 259 -15.68 -42.49 -22.41
C VAL A 259 -16.42 -41.20 -22.75
N GLN A 260 -17.30 -41.30 -23.75
CA GLN A 260 -18.30 -40.31 -24.21
C GLN A 260 -19.31 -39.86 -23.12
N GLU A 261 -18.97 -39.92 -21.84
CA GLU A 261 -19.81 -39.36 -20.79
C GLU A 261 -19.60 -37.84 -20.75
N THR A 262 -20.62 -37.14 -21.27
CA THR A 262 -21.05 -35.79 -20.87
C THR A 262 -20.05 -35.05 -19.99
N ILE A 263 -19.34 -34.06 -20.57
CA ILE A 263 -18.45 -33.15 -19.85
C ILE A 263 -19.22 -32.61 -18.63
N THR A 264 -19.03 -33.25 -17.48
CA THR A 264 -19.74 -32.91 -16.25
C THR A 264 -18.91 -31.81 -15.63
N HIS A 265 -19.31 -30.57 -15.93
CA HIS A 265 -18.63 -29.41 -15.39
C HIS A 265 -18.50 -29.54 -13.87
N PRO A 266 -17.32 -29.22 -13.31
CA PRO A 266 -17.00 -29.55 -11.92
C PRO A 266 -18.10 -29.10 -10.96
N LEU A 267 -18.68 -27.92 -11.14
CA LEU A 267 -19.65 -27.37 -10.21
C LEU A 267 -21.10 -27.90 -10.34
N THR A 268 -21.32 -28.90 -11.19
CA THR A 268 -22.63 -29.59 -11.30
C THR A 268 -22.76 -30.78 -10.35
N SER A 269 -21.64 -31.30 -9.81
CA SER A 269 -21.66 -32.45 -8.90
C SER A 269 -21.74 -32.02 -7.43
N ILE A 270 -22.42 -32.83 -6.60
CA ILE A 270 -22.49 -32.63 -5.14
C ILE A 270 -21.09 -32.57 -4.52
N GLN A 271 -20.20 -33.46 -4.93
CA GLN A 271 -18.85 -33.58 -4.35
C GLN A 271 -18.05 -32.30 -4.57
N ASN A 272 -18.14 -31.71 -5.75
CA ASN A 272 -17.41 -30.49 -6.07
C ASN A 272 -18.00 -29.27 -5.37
N VAL A 273 -19.33 -29.17 -5.26
CA VAL A 273 -19.98 -28.11 -4.46
C VAL A 273 -19.59 -28.22 -2.99
N GLN A 274 -19.54 -29.43 -2.44
CA GLN A 274 -19.09 -29.65 -1.06
C GLN A 274 -17.62 -29.28 -0.89
N SER A 275 -16.75 -29.65 -1.84
CA SER A 275 -15.33 -29.25 -1.84
C SER A 275 -15.17 -27.72 -1.86
N THR A 276 -15.93 -27.02 -2.71
CA THR A 276 -15.97 -25.54 -2.73
C THR A 276 -16.39 -24.97 -1.38
N ILE A 277 -17.44 -25.51 -0.77
CA ILE A 277 -17.91 -25.11 0.57
C ILE A 277 -16.82 -25.35 1.62
N ASP A 278 -16.17 -26.51 1.60
CA ASP A 278 -15.14 -26.87 2.57
C ASP A 278 -13.90 -25.96 2.44
N ASN A 279 -13.49 -25.65 1.21
CA ASN A 279 -12.40 -24.71 0.92
C ASN A 279 -12.75 -23.31 1.40
N LEU A 280 -13.98 -22.85 1.15
CA LEU A 280 -14.44 -21.56 1.62
C LEU A 280 -14.52 -21.49 3.15
N GLN A 281 -15.01 -22.54 3.81
CA GLN A 281 -15.01 -22.63 5.27
C GLN A 281 -13.60 -22.58 5.85
N LYS A 282 -12.65 -23.31 5.24
CA LYS A 282 -11.23 -23.27 5.65
C LYS A 282 -10.67 -21.86 5.51
N PHE A 283 -10.91 -21.20 4.38
CA PHE A 283 -10.48 -19.82 4.12
C PHE A 283 -11.07 -18.85 5.14
N VAL A 284 -12.39 -18.86 5.35
CA VAL A 284 -13.07 -17.99 6.32
C VAL A 284 -12.53 -18.24 7.72
N ARG A 285 -12.40 -19.49 8.18
CA ARG A 285 -11.84 -19.78 9.52
C ARG A 285 -10.40 -19.29 9.67
N LYS A 286 -9.57 -19.43 8.62
CA LYS A 286 -8.16 -19.03 8.63
C LYS A 286 -8.00 -17.50 8.67
N TYR A 287 -8.86 -16.77 7.95
CA TYR A 287 -8.66 -15.33 7.70
C TYR A 287 -9.72 -14.39 8.29
N GLN A 288 -10.83 -14.87 8.84
CA GLN A 288 -11.88 -13.99 9.40
C GLN A 288 -11.38 -13.05 10.50
N SER A 289 -10.35 -13.41 11.27
CA SER A 289 -9.75 -12.50 12.26
C SER A 289 -8.83 -11.44 11.65
N ASN A 290 -8.40 -11.61 10.39
CA ASN A 290 -7.59 -10.65 9.67
C ASN A 290 -8.49 -9.56 9.08
N ILE A 291 -8.41 -8.34 9.64
CA ILE A 291 -9.20 -7.18 9.19
C ILE A 291 -8.96 -6.91 7.69
N GLY A 292 -7.75 -7.14 7.18
CA GLY A 292 -7.42 -6.97 5.76
C GLY A 292 -8.26 -7.84 4.82
N SER A 293 -8.70 -9.02 5.26
CA SER A 293 -9.52 -9.91 4.43
C SER A 293 -11.01 -9.58 4.45
N HIS A 294 -11.47 -8.70 5.36
CA HIS A 294 -12.89 -8.41 5.55
C HIS A 294 -13.49 -7.78 4.30
N SER A 295 -12.78 -6.86 3.65
CA SER A 295 -13.24 -6.21 2.43
C SER A 295 -13.44 -7.21 1.28
N PHE A 296 -12.53 -8.19 1.15
CA PHE A 296 -12.64 -9.26 0.16
C PHE A 296 -13.86 -10.16 0.43
N LEU A 297 -14.02 -10.63 1.67
CA LEU A 297 -15.16 -11.47 2.07
C LEU A 297 -16.49 -10.75 1.88
N ALA A 298 -16.54 -9.44 2.20
CA ALA A 298 -17.71 -8.61 1.98
C ALA A 298 -18.01 -8.43 0.47
N GLY A 299 -16.97 -8.29 -0.36
CA GLY A 299 -17.09 -8.22 -1.82
C GLY A 299 -17.67 -9.51 -2.41
N LEU A 300 -17.11 -10.66 -2.04
CA LEU A 300 -17.58 -11.97 -2.47
C LEU A 300 -19.03 -12.23 -2.02
N HIS A 301 -19.36 -11.92 -0.77
CA HIS A 301 -20.73 -12.02 -0.26
C HIS A 301 -21.68 -11.12 -1.05
N ARG A 302 -21.31 -9.86 -1.28
CA ARG A 302 -22.14 -8.90 -2.03
C ARG A 302 -22.36 -9.37 -3.46
N MET A 303 -21.34 -9.85 -4.15
CA MET A 303 -21.46 -10.37 -5.51
C MET A 303 -22.48 -11.52 -5.59
N ILE A 304 -22.36 -12.50 -4.70
CA ILE A 304 -23.29 -13.65 -4.64
C ILE A 304 -24.71 -13.18 -4.25
N GLU A 305 -24.84 -12.28 -3.27
CA GLU A 305 -26.14 -11.72 -2.86
C GLU A 305 -26.81 -10.97 -4.01
N THR A 306 -26.06 -10.15 -4.76
CA THR A 306 -26.54 -9.42 -5.93
C THR A 306 -26.94 -10.37 -7.05
N GLN A 307 -26.20 -11.47 -7.25
CA GLN A 307 -26.56 -12.49 -8.23
C GLN A 307 -27.84 -13.26 -7.87
N LEU A 308 -28.11 -13.41 -6.57
CA LEU A 308 -29.34 -14.05 -6.09
C LEU A 308 -30.52 -13.07 -6.01
N ASN A 309 -30.24 -11.78 -5.85
CA ASN A 309 -31.24 -10.72 -5.64
C ASN A 309 -30.80 -9.41 -6.33
N PRO A 310 -30.95 -9.28 -7.66
CA PRO A 310 -30.60 -8.05 -8.37
C PRO A 310 -31.49 -6.91 -7.86
N LYS A 311 -30.89 -5.84 -7.31
CA LYS A 311 -31.61 -4.75 -6.61
C LYS A 311 -31.99 -3.56 -7.50
N ASP A 312 -31.72 -3.61 -8.80
CA ASP A 312 -32.03 -2.48 -9.68
C ASP A 312 -33.54 -2.43 -9.98
N GLY A 313 -34.20 -1.50 -9.28
CA GLY A 313 -35.64 -1.36 -9.13
C GLY A 313 -36.45 -1.02 -10.39
N ASN A 314 -35.95 -1.33 -11.58
CA ASN A 314 -36.67 -1.15 -12.84
C ASN A 314 -36.99 -2.46 -13.57
N VAL A 315 -36.43 -3.60 -13.15
CA VAL A 315 -36.67 -4.88 -13.82
C VAL A 315 -37.64 -5.70 -13.00
N ARG A 316 -38.77 -6.07 -13.61
CA ARG A 316 -39.71 -7.01 -13.00
C ARG A 316 -38.92 -8.28 -12.68
N ASN A 317 -39.12 -8.82 -11.49
CA ASN A 317 -38.44 -9.98 -10.90
C ASN A 317 -38.54 -11.30 -11.72
N THR A 318 -38.93 -11.22 -13.00
CA THR A 318 -39.18 -12.32 -13.93
C THR A 318 -38.14 -12.41 -15.05
N ASP A 319 -37.38 -11.34 -15.34
CA ASP A 319 -36.35 -11.40 -16.38
C ASP A 319 -35.06 -11.96 -15.79
N SER A 320 -34.81 -13.26 -16.00
CA SER A 320 -33.59 -13.96 -15.58
C SER A 320 -32.36 -13.60 -16.43
N SER A 321 -32.46 -12.59 -17.29
CA SER A 321 -31.49 -12.28 -18.33
C SER A 321 -30.42 -11.27 -17.89
N TYR A 322 -29.68 -11.57 -16.81
CA TYR A 322 -28.59 -10.71 -16.34
C TYR A 322 -27.33 -11.47 -15.90
N ILE A 323 -26.19 -10.79 -15.92
CA ILE A 323 -24.93 -11.22 -15.33
C ILE A 323 -24.51 -10.23 -14.24
N VAL A 324 -23.98 -10.76 -13.14
CA VAL A 324 -23.26 -9.96 -12.16
C VAL A 324 -21.75 -10.08 -12.38
N ARG A 325 -21.10 -8.94 -12.62
CA ARG A 325 -19.64 -8.83 -12.70
C ARG A 325 -19.11 -8.12 -11.47
N TRP A 326 -18.04 -8.65 -10.92
CA TRP A 326 -17.32 -8.04 -9.82
C TRP A 326 -15.97 -7.55 -10.31
N MET A 327 -15.72 -6.25 -10.18
CA MET A 327 -14.48 -5.62 -10.60
C MET A 327 -13.75 -5.05 -9.39
N PHE A 328 -12.49 -5.43 -9.22
CA PHE A 328 -11.69 -4.89 -8.14
C PHE A 328 -10.20 -4.85 -8.43
N ARG A 329 -9.47 -4.08 -7.62
CA ARG A 329 -8.02 -3.93 -7.73
C ARG A 329 -7.28 -5.09 -7.09
N GLY A 330 -6.33 -5.66 -7.81
CA GLY A 330 -5.53 -6.79 -7.32
C GLY A 330 -4.74 -6.49 -6.05
N SER A 331 -4.34 -5.23 -5.84
CA SER A 331 -3.70 -4.75 -4.61
C SER A 331 -4.49 -5.08 -3.34
N ALA A 332 -5.83 -5.10 -3.41
CA ALA A 332 -6.67 -5.39 -2.25
C ALA A 332 -6.50 -6.81 -1.71
N LEU A 333 -6.11 -7.77 -2.56
CA LEU A 333 -5.83 -9.15 -2.13
C LEU A 333 -4.43 -9.29 -1.56
N THR A 334 -3.47 -8.61 -2.16
CA THR A 334 -2.06 -8.72 -1.77
C THR A 334 -1.72 -7.87 -0.54
N GLU A 335 -2.44 -6.77 -0.30
CA GLU A 335 -2.27 -5.94 0.90
C GLU A 335 -2.77 -6.65 2.17
N ALA A 336 -3.77 -7.52 2.06
CA ALA A 336 -4.26 -8.31 3.19
C ALA A 336 -3.24 -9.37 3.68
N CYS A 337 -2.15 -9.58 2.93
CA CYS A 337 -1.05 -10.47 3.31
C CYS A 337 -0.17 -9.81 4.38
N HIS A 338 -0.55 -9.99 5.65
CA HIS A 338 0.28 -9.61 6.81
C HIS A 338 0.76 -10.88 7.52
N SER A 339 1.53 -11.74 6.83
CA SER A 339 2.26 -12.79 7.55
C SER A 339 3.53 -12.19 8.14
N GLN A 340 3.77 -12.41 9.43
CA GLN A 340 5.09 -12.13 10.03
C GLN A 340 6.16 -13.09 9.48
N ASP A 341 5.72 -14.25 8.98
CA ASP A 341 6.57 -15.21 8.30
C ASP A 341 6.75 -14.78 6.84
N GLU A 342 7.97 -14.34 6.51
CA GLU A 342 8.39 -13.96 5.14
C GLU A 342 8.11 -15.07 4.12
N GLN A 343 8.20 -16.32 4.57
CA GLN A 343 8.02 -17.52 3.76
C GLN A 343 6.58 -17.74 3.27
N ASP A 344 5.59 -17.06 3.88
CA ASP A 344 4.17 -17.22 3.55
C ASP A 344 3.48 -15.91 3.13
N THR A 345 4.26 -14.96 2.60
CA THR A 345 3.78 -13.61 2.25
C THR A 345 2.72 -13.59 1.14
N LEU A 346 2.49 -14.72 0.44
CA LEU A 346 1.44 -14.86 -0.57
C LEU A 346 0.42 -15.97 -0.26
N ALA A 347 0.46 -16.65 0.89
CA ALA A 347 -0.54 -17.69 1.19
C ALA A 347 -1.95 -17.16 1.10
N TYR A 348 -2.19 -15.97 1.66
CA TYR A 348 -3.51 -15.37 1.63
C TYR A 348 -3.98 -15.13 0.19
N ALA A 349 -3.12 -14.54 -0.65
CA ALA A 349 -3.44 -14.31 -2.06
C ALA A 349 -3.65 -15.63 -2.83
N SER A 350 -2.82 -16.65 -2.59
CA SER A 350 -2.96 -17.99 -3.17
C SER A 350 -4.28 -18.65 -2.76
N ASP A 351 -4.58 -18.68 -1.46
CA ASP A 351 -5.82 -19.27 -0.93
C ASP A 351 -7.05 -18.48 -1.41
N ALA A 352 -6.97 -17.14 -1.50
CA ALA A 352 -8.04 -16.30 -2.03
C ALA A 352 -8.28 -16.58 -3.52
N THR A 353 -7.23 -16.75 -4.30
CA THR A 353 -7.30 -17.13 -5.71
C THR A 353 -7.96 -18.49 -5.91
N LYS A 354 -7.61 -19.49 -5.07
CA LYS A 354 -8.28 -20.80 -5.07
C LYS A 354 -9.78 -20.67 -4.78
N VAL A 355 -10.16 -19.85 -3.80
CA VAL A 355 -11.56 -19.56 -3.50
C VAL A 355 -12.25 -18.88 -4.69
N LEU A 356 -11.61 -17.88 -5.31
CA LEU A 356 -12.13 -17.19 -6.48
C LEU A 356 -12.42 -18.18 -7.61
N PHE A 357 -11.45 -18.98 -8.04
CA PHE A 357 -11.65 -19.94 -9.14
C PHE A 357 -12.56 -21.12 -8.80
N SER A 358 -12.90 -21.33 -7.52
CA SER A 358 -13.89 -22.33 -7.13
C SER A 358 -15.35 -21.87 -7.34
N ILE A 359 -15.58 -20.57 -7.53
CA ILE A 359 -16.91 -19.96 -7.64
C ILE A 359 -17.05 -19.10 -8.91
N LEU A 360 -15.97 -18.43 -9.30
CA LEU A 360 -15.94 -17.38 -10.30
C LEU A 360 -15.08 -17.77 -11.50
N VAL A 361 -15.35 -17.13 -12.62
CA VAL A 361 -14.55 -17.16 -13.85
C VAL A 361 -13.86 -15.81 -13.96
N TRP A 362 -12.54 -15.85 -14.14
CA TRP A 362 -11.77 -14.64 -14.40
C TRP A 362 -11.97 -14.20 -15.85
N ILE A 363 -12.48 -12.98 -16.02
CA ILE A 363 -12.67 -12.36 -17.34
C ILE A 363 -11.44 -11.52 -17.62
N ARG A 364 -10.60 -12.00 -18.54
CA ARG A 364 -9.61 -11.14 -19.18
C ARG A 364 -10.41 -10.23 -20.10
N GLU A 365 -10.30 -8.92 -19.92
CA GLU A 365 -10.76 -8.01 -20.97
C GLU A 365 -9.93 -8.35 -22.20
N ILE A 366 -10.51 -9.15 -23.09
CA ILE A 366 -9.99 -9.31 -24.44
C ILE A 366 -10.11 -7.90 -25.00
N ASP A 367 -8.99 -7.29 -25.37
CA ASP A 367 -8.94 -6.01 -26.07
C ASP A 367 -10.05 -6.06 -27.14
N VAL A 368 -11.19 -5.43 -26.85
CA VAL A 368 -12.30 -5.38 -27.81
C VAL A 368 -11.78 -4.44 -28.88
N GLU A 369 -11.18 -5.04 -29.91
CA GLU A 369 -10.51 -4.41 -31.04
C GLU A 369 -11.36 -3.27 -31.57
N GLY A 370 -11.03 -2.04 -31.20
CA GLY A 370 -11.80 -0.87 -31.62
C GLY A 370 -11.40 0.45 -31.00
N ALA A 371 -10.78 0.46 -29.82
CA ALA A 371 -10.40 1.71 -29.16
C ALA A 371 -9.00 1.67 -28.53
N GLY A 372 -7.98 1.34 -29.33
CA GLY A 372 -6.61 1.92 -29.25
C GLY A 372 -5.80 1.91 -27.94
N ALA A 373 -6.31 1.40 -26.83
CA ALA A 373 -5.61 1.27 -25.57
C ALA A 373 -5.24 -0.19 -25.40
N SER A 374 -4.27 -0.67 -26.19
CA SER A 374 -3.64 -1.96 -25.92
C SER A 374 -3.22 -1.95 -24.46
N PHE A 375 -3.83 -2.81 -23.64
CA PHE A 375 -3.28 -3.17 -22.34
C PHE A 375 -2.04 -4.03 -22.62
N SER A 376 -1.03 -3.41 -23.22
CA SER A 376 0.23 -4.03 -23.51
C SER A 376 0.82 -4.32 -22.14
N THR A 377 0.90 -5.61 -21.83
CA THR A 377 1.69 -6.24 -20.77
C THR A 377 3.17 -5.88 -20.96
N ARG A 378 3.49 -4.58 -20.92
CA ARG A 378 4.82 -4.00 -20.95
C ARG A 378 5.50 -4.14 -19.58
N ALA A 379 4.82 -4.80 -18.64
CA ALA A 379 5.36 -5.23 -17.36
C ALA A 379 6.38 -6.38 -17.51
N SER A 380 6.37 -7.12 -18.63
CA SER A 380 7.33 -8.19 -18.87
C SER A 380 8.53 -7.68 -19.68
N SER A 381 9.68 -7.53 -19.00
CA SER A 381 11.02 -7.23 -19.55
C SER A 381 11.47 -5.77 -19.75
N VAL A 382 10.93 -4.80 -19.01
CA VAL A 382 11.76 -3.60 -18.74
C VAL A 382 12.86 -4.06 -17.80
N GLY A 383 14.04 -4.37 -18.35
CA GLY A 383 15.23 -4.74 -17.59
C GLY A 383 15.41 -3.77 -16.43
N PHE A 384 15.11 -4.26 -15.22
CA PHE A 384 14.89 -3.43 -14.03
C PHE A 384 16.17 -2.76 -13.53
N GLU A 385 17.34 -3.11 -14.09
CA GLU A 385 18.63 -2.78 -13.50
C GLU A 385 19.30 -1.49 -14.03
N ASP A 386 18.98 -0.99 -15.23
CA ASP A 386 19.80 0.10 -15.85
C ASP A 386 19.08 1.43 -16.15
N GLN A 387 17.80 1.59 -15.82
CA GLN A 387 17.04 2.82 -16.11
C GLN A 387 16.91 3.78 -14.90
N TYR A 388 17.91 3.78 -14.00
CA TYR A 388 17.90 4.54 -12.74
C TYR A 388 18.51 5.95 -12.80
N SER A 389 18.74 6.51 -13.99
CA SER A 389 18.86 7.96 -14.09
C SER A 389 17.47 8.58 -14.00
N VAL A 390 16.89 8.54 -12.78
CA VAL A 390 15.68 9.27 -12.45
C VAL A 390 16.00 10.74 -12.71
N ASP A 391 15.34 11.33 -13.69
CA ASP A 391 15.42 12.76 -13.93
C ASP A 391 14.70 13.47 -12.79
N TRP A 392 15.46 13.80 -11.74
CA TRP A 392 14.96 14.39 -10.50
C TRP A 392 14.29 15.75 -10.72
N GLU A 393 14.67 16.46 -11.78
CA GLU A 393 14.04 17.72 -12.17
C GLU A 393 12.60 17.47 -12.63
N ASN A 394 12.36 16.39 -13.39
CA ASN A 394 11.00 16.01 -13.80
C ASN A 394 10.15 15.50 -12.63
N VAL A 395 10.74 14.88 -11.61
CA VAL A 395 10.00 14.40 -10.42
C VAL A 395 9.35 15.56 -9.67
N LEU A 396 10.06 16.69 -9.52
CA LEU A 396 9.50 17.89 -8.88
C LEU A 396 8.42 18.58 -9.74
N HIS A 397 8.47 18.41 -11.06
CA HIS A 397 7.53 19.03 -11.99
C HIS A 397 6.27 18.19 -12.30
N GLN A 398 6.23 16.89 -12.00
CA GLN A 398 5.09 15.99 -12.25
C GLN A 398 3.90 16.16 -11.26
N HIS A 399 3.80 17.29 -10.58
CA HIS A 399 3.11 17.37 -9.29
C HIS A 399 1.58 17.57 -9.32
N SER A 400 0.87 17.50 -10.45
CA SER A 400 -0.56 17.91 -10.45
C SER A 400 -1.49 17.38 -11.54
N THR A 401 -1.08 16.55 -12.50
CA THR A 401 -1.99 16.11 -13.57
C THR A 401 -2.19 14.61 -13.49
N ASP A 402 -3.30 14.24 -12.85
CA ASP A 402 -3.86 12.90 -12.75
C ASP A 402 -2.88 11.81 -12.32
N ASP A 403 -2.93 11.49 -11.02
CA ASP A 403 -2.75 10.12 -10.52
C ASP A 403 -3.86 9.25 -11.14
N ASP A 404 -3.82 9.12 -12.47
CA ASP A 404 -4.70 8.27 -13.24
C ASP A 404 -4.36 6.87 -12.75
N ASN A 405 -5.30 6.37 -11.97
CA ASN A 405 -5.12 5.24 -11.08
C ASN A 405 -5.29 3.99 -11.93
N THR A 406 -4.36 3.82 -12.88
CA THR A 406 -4.30 2.76 -13.88
C THR A 406 -3.90 1.42 -13.27
N GLU A 407 -4.25 1.18 -12.00
CA GLU A 407 -4.18 -0.18 -11.49
C GLU A 407 -5.22 -0.99 -12.26
N ALA A 408 -4.78 -2.06 -12.93
CA ALA A 408 -5.68 -2.84 -13.75
C ALA A 408 -6.79 -3.42 -12.87
N LEU A 409 -8.03 -3.30 -13.32
CA LEU A 409 -9.15 -3.90 -12.61
C LEU A 409 -9.20 -5.39 -13.00
N LEU A 410 -9.26 -6.24 -11.99
CA LEU A 410 -9.59 -7.65 -12.17
C LEU A 410 -11.10 -7.77 -12.28
N SER A 411 -11.56 -8.45 -13.31
CA SER A 411 -12.98 -8.67 -13.59
C SER A 411 -13.33 -10.14 -13.41
N PHE A 412 -14.31 -10.43 -12.57
CA PHE A 412 -14.80 -11.79 -12.31
C PHE A 412 -16.30 -11.88 -12.51
N GLU A 413 -16.75 -13.03 -13.02
CA GLU A 413 -18.17 -13.37 -13.16
C GLU A 413 -18.47 -14.67 -12.42
N ILE A 414 -19.70 -14.88 -11.98
CA ILE A 414 -20.07 -16.16 -11.36
C ILE A 414 -20.04 -17.27 -12.41
N ASN A 415 -19.43 -18.40 -12.05
CA ASN A 415 -19.35 -19.54 -12.95
C ASN A 415 -20.75 -20.00 -13.35
N LYS A 416 -20.98 -20.05 -14.66
CA LYS A 416 -22.27 -20.37 -15.28
C LYS A 416 -22.80 -21.77 -14.98
N PHE A 417 -22.01 -22.65 -14.38
CA PHE A 417 -22.48 -23.99 -14.00
C PHE A 417 -22.98 -24.06 -12.56
N ILE A 418 -22.83 -22.99 -11.78
CA ILE A 418 -23.35 -22.91 -10.42
C ILE A 418 -24.83 -22.53 -10.46
N SER A 419 -25.68 -23.38 -9.88
CA SER A 419 -27.10 -23.10 -9.73
C SER A 419 -27.38 -22.10 -8.60
N ASN A 420 -28.54 -21.46 -8.60
CA ASN A 420 -28.94 -20.53 -7.54
C ASN A 420 -29.07 -21.26 -6.19
N ALA A 421 -29.55 -22.51 -6.19
CA ALA A 421 -29.54 -23.34 -5.00
C ALA A 421 -28.13 -23.54 -4.42
N ASN A 422 -27.13 -23.82 -5.26
CA ASN A 422 -25.74 -23.98 -4.84
C ASN A 422 -25.13 -22.66 -4.37
N LEU A 423 -25.42 -21.54 -5.05
CA LEU A 423 -25.00 -20.20 -4.60
C LEU A 423 -25.57 -19.85 -3.22
N ARG A 424 -26.81 -20.21 -2.92
CA ARG A 424 -27.39 -20.03 -1.57
C ARG A 424 -26.65 -20.84 -0.51
N ARG A 425 -26.23 -22.08 -0.83
CA ARG A 425 -25.41 -22.92 0.06
C ARG A 425 -24.04 -22.28 0.31
N ILE A 426 -23.39 -21.76 -0.74
CA ILE A 426 -22.12 -21.04 -0.64
C ILE A 426 -22.27 -19.75 0.19
N LEU A 427 -23.31 -18.95 -0.08
CA LEU A 427 -23.58 -17.72 0.64
C LEU A 427 -23.78 -17.95 2.14
N ALA A 428 -24.42 -19.06 2.53
CA ALA A 428 -24.65 -19.40 3.94
C ALA A 428 -23.37 -19.66 4.76
N VAL A 429 -22.25 -19.91 4.09
CA VAL A 429 -20.93 -20.13 4.70
C VAL A 429 -20.16 -18.83 4.87
N LEU A 430 -20.47 -17.81 4.05
CA LEU A 430 -19.82 -16.52 4.13
C LEU A 430 -20.29 -15.74 5.37
N PRO A 431 -19.38 -15.02 6.05
CA PRO A 431 -19.77 -14.14 7.14
C PRO A 431 -20.68 -13.03 6.63
N ASN A 432 -21.70 -12.69 7.43
CA ASN A 432 -22.58 -11.58 7.09
C ASN A 432 -21.76 -10.27 7.01
N PRO A 433 -21.94 -9.43 5.98
CA PRO A 433 -21.19 -8.17 5.86
C PRO A 433 -21.33 -7.25 7.07
N LYS A 434 -22.43 -7.31 7.83
CA LYS A 434 -22.61 -6.54 9.07
C LYS A 434 -21.68 -6.97 10.21
N MET A 435 -21.09 -8.17 10.11
CA MET A 435 -20.09 -8.69 11.05
C MET A 435 -18.66 -8.40 10.61
N LEU A 436 -18.49 -7.94 9.37
CA LEU A 436 -17.21 -7.53 8.80
C LEU A 436 -17.12 -6.01 8.97
N ASP A 437 -16.09 -5.50 9.64
CA ASP A 437 -15.91 -4.06 9.84
C ASP A 437 -15.26 -3.41 8.61
N ALA A 438 -15.80 -3.72 7.43
CA ALA A 438 -15.22 -3.33 6.16
C ALA A 438 -16.26 -3.13 5.06
N ARG A 439 -15.91 -2.26 4.11
CA ARG A 439 -16.67 -2.10 2.87
C ARG A 439 -16.30 -3.22 1.90
N PRO A 440 -17.23 -3.70 1.06
CA PRO A 440 -16.91 -4.65 0.01
C PRO A 440 -15.84 -4.08 -0.91
N THR A 441 -14.83 -4.89 -1.21
CA THR A 441 -13.78 -4.55 -2.18
C THR A 441 -14.40 -4.40 -3.57
N GLY A 442 -14.04 -3.33 -4.31
CA GLY A 442 -14.43 -3.15 -5.71
C GLY A 442 -15.88 -2.72 -5.96
N SER A 443 -16.29 -2.78 -7.22
CA SER A 443 -17.65 -2.52 -7.70
C SER A 443 -18.31 -3.80 -8.20
N VAL A 444 -19.61 -3.91 -7.95
CA VAL A 444 -20.44 -5.00 -8.48
C VAL A 444 -21.40 -4.38 -9.47
N GLU A 445 -21.34 -4.81 -10.72
CA GLU A 445 -22.14 -4.31 -11.82
C GLU A 445 -23.08 -5.40 -12.34
N VAL A 446 -24.29 -5.00 -12.73
CA VAL A 446 -25.32 -5.88 -13.27
C VAL A 446 -25.50 -5.57 -14.74
N PHE A 447 -25.21 -6.53 -15.60
CA PHE A 447 -25.35 -6.42 -17.05
C PHE A 447 -26.62 -7.14 -17.51
N TYR A 448 -27.54 -6.42 -18.14
CA TYR A 448 -28.77 -7.00 -18.69
C TYR A 448 -28.55 -7.42 -20.15
N VAL A 449 -29.00 -8.62 -20.50
CA VAL A 449 -28.84 -9.19 -21.85
C VAL A 449 -29.71 -8.43 -22.85
N SER A 450 -30.89 -7.95 -22.44
CA SER A 450 -31.86 -7.31 -23.32
C SER A 450 -31.42 -5.95 -23.88
N SER A 451 -30.37 -5.34 -23.31
CA SER A 451 -29.76 -4.09 -23.82
C SER A 451 -28.65 -4.32 -24.83
N CYS A 452 -28.19 -5.56 -25.02
CA CYS A 452 -27.35 -5.91 -26.15
C CYS A 452 -28.28 -6.05 -27.36
N GLU A 453 -28.52 -4.96 -28.08
CA GLU A 453 -29.13 -5.00 -29.42
C GLU A 453 -28.52 -6.18 -30.20
N GLU A 454 -29.32 -6.92 -30.96
CA GLU A 454 -28.93 -8.06 -31.79
C GLU A 454 -27.77 -7.71 -32.75
N GLN A 455 -26.55 -7.58 -32.23
CA GLN A 455 -25.34 -7.51 -33.02
C GLN A 455 -25.04 -8.94 -33.42
N THR A 456 -25.54 -9.27 -34.61
CA THR A 456 -25.18 -10.46 -35.36
C THR A 456 -23.70 -10.39 -35.72
N VAL A 457 -22.83 -10.79 -34.80
CA VAL A 457 -21.39 -10.97 -35.06
C VAL A 457 -21.19 -12.42 -35.51
N GLY A 458 -21.27 -12.63 -36.83
CA GLY A 458 -21.21 -13.97 -37.44
C GLY A 458 -22.49 -14.79 -37.22
N ASN A 459 -22.61 -15.93 -37.89
CA ASN A 459 -23.80 -16.81 -37.86
C ASN A 459 -24.10 -17.45 -36.48
N SER A 460 -23.53 -16.95 -35.39
CA SER A 460 -23.79 -17.44 -34.04
C SER A 460 -24.89 -16.59 -33.41
N THR A 461 -26.12 -17.12 -33.40
CA THR A 461 -27.23 -16.54 -32.65
C THR A 461 -26.88 -16.49 -31.16
N ILE A 462 -26.69 -15.30 -30.62
CA ILE A 462 -26.56 -15.07 -29.19
C ILE A 462 -27.88 -15.45 -28.52
N GLY A 463 -27.85 -16.41 -27.61
CA GLY A 463 -28.91 -16.63 -26.63
C GLY A 463 -29.63 -17.98 -26.69
N GLU A 464 -28.92 -19.11 -26.71
CA GLU A 464 -29.57 -20.36 -26.28
C GLU A 464 -29.70 -20.33 -24.76
N VAL A 465 -30.92 -20.32 -24.27
CA VAL A 465 -31.19 -20.28 -22.85
C VAL A 465 -30.98 -21.68 -22.25
N GLN A 466 -29.95 -21.86 -21.39
CA GLN A 466 -29.65 -23.17 -20.80
C GLN A 466 -30.39 -23.39 -19.49
N THR A 467 -30.94 -24.59 -19.32
CA THR A 467 -31.48 -25.05 -18.04
C THR A 467 -30.33 -25.60 -17.18
N ARG A 468 -30.18 -25.08 -15.97
CA ARG A 468 -29.17 -25.57 -15.02
C ARG A 468 -29.77 -26.65 -14.13
N LYS A 469 -29.00 -27.69 -13.83
CA LYS A 469 -29.31 -28.61 -12.72
C LYS A 469 -28.56 -28.17 -11.48
N ASN A 470 -29.20 -28.25 -10.32
CA ASN A 470 -28.52 -28.10 -9.05
C ASN A 470 -27.71 -29.36 -8.71
N ALA A 471 -26.93 -29.29 -7.62
CA ALA A 471 -26.11 -30.42 -7.18
C ALA A 471 -26.93 -31.71 -6.96
N ASP A 472 -28.19 -31.59 -6.56
CA ASP A 472 -29.07 -32.72 -6.29
C ASP A 472 -29.71 -33.31 -7.57
N GLY A 473 -29.33 -32.80 -8.75
CA GLY A 473 -29.82 -33.27 -10.06
C GLY A 473 -31.17 -32.70 -10.48
N HIS A 474 -31.77 -31.82 -9.67
CA HIS A 474 -33.02 -31.15 -10.01
C HIS A 474 -32.78 -29.98 -10.95
N LEU A 475 -33.66 -29.81 -11.93
CA LEU A 475 -33.70 -28.60 -12.75
C LEU A 475 -33.98 -27.40 -11.83
N ASP A 476 -33.07 -26.43 -11.86
CA ASP A 476 -33.23 -25.15 -11.18
C ASP A 476 -33.82 -24.13 -12.17
N GLU A 477 -33.49 -22.86 -12.02
CA GLU A 477 -33.95 -21.78 -12.90
C GLU A 477 -33.22 -21.73 -14.26
N ILE A 478 -33.89 -21.08 -15.20
CA ILE A 478 -33.47 -20.86 -16.58
C ILE A 478 -32.45 -19.71 -16.63
N TRP A 479 -31.27 -19.92 -17.25
CA TRP A 479 -30.21 -18.91 -17.32
C TRP A 479 -29.82 -18.51 -18.75
N PRO A 480 -29.60 -17.21 -19.04
CA PRO A 480 -29.09 -16.75 -20.33
C PRO A 480 -27.67 -17.26 -20.58
N TRP A 481 -27.44 -17.95 -21.70
CA TRP A 481 -26.09 -18.33 -22.11
C TRP A 481 -25.43 -17.22 -22.91
N PHE A 482 -24.15 -16.97 -22.60
CA PHE A 482 -23.29 -16.10 -23.40
C PHE A 482 -22.26 -16.94 -24.16
N ALA A 483 -22.22 -16.76 -25.48
CA ALA A 483 -21.20 -17.35 -26.36
C ALA A 483 -19.80 -16.70 -26.14
N SER A 484 -19.72 -15.47 -25.62
CA SER A 484 -18.44 -14.84 -25.28
C SER A 484 -17.65 -15.59 -24.20
N LEU A 485 -18.35 -16.37 -23.35
CA LEU A 485 -17.72 -17.30 -22.39
C LEU A 485 -17.30 -18.64 -23.02
N GLN A 486 -17.59 -18.89 -24.29
CA GLN A 486 -17.10 -20.06 -25.03
C GLN A 486 -15.69 -19.80 -25.58
N LEU A 487 -15.39 -18.53 -25.91
CA LEU A 487 -14.07 -18.07 -26.37
C LEU A 487 -12.99 -18.08 -25.27
N CYS A 488 -13.36 -18.13 -23.99
CA CYS A 488 -12.39 -18.28 -22.89
C CYS A 488 -11.97 -19.74 -22.63
N THR A 489 -12.58 -20.73 -23.30
CA THR A 489 -12.30 -22.16 -23.07
C THR A 489 -11.57 -22.85 -24.21
N VAL A 490 -11.29 -22.18 -25.32
CA VAL A 490 -10.52 -22.78 -26.43
C VAL A 490 -9.75 -21.69 -27.17
N LEU A 491 -8.45 -21.57 -26.88
CA LEU A 491 -7.42 -21.19 -27.85
C LEU A 491 -6.15 -21.98 -27.58
#